data_AF-A0A8J4WDD1-F1
#
_entry.id   AF-A0A8J4WDD1-F1
#
_cell.length_a   1.000
_cell.length_b   1.000
_cell.length_c   1.000
_cell.angle_alpha   90.00
_cell.angle_beta   90.00
_cell.angle_gamma   90.00
#
_symmetry.space_group_name_H-M   'P 1'
#
loop_
_entity.id
_entity.type
_entity.pdbx_description
1 polymer ?
#
loop_
_entity_poly.entity_id
_entity_poly.type
_entity_poly.pdbx_seq_one_letter_code
_entity_poly.pdbx_strand_id
1 'polypeptide(L)'
;LGHFLDSVWRQFLPPAGQDLKNTVIILVNLLEPASRGHVQLHPPSSQSGQTAQPQIDPAFFSVASDMERMVEAVSWLYSILTGHKALVPSVDQPSLLPPIQMAPKGLEAFRALGAQLHMPTYPGCPDSPSNQQSSNDQHSGVSKKWRQFFGCLIQSITISNYHFVGTCPVTAGQGQSIGSVVSSNLK
;
A
#
# COMPACT_ATOMS: atom_id res chain seq x y z
N LEU A 1 -20.11 0.78 2.52
CA LEU A 1 -19.41 1.87 1.80
C LEU A 1 -19.14 3.00 2.78
N GLY A 2 -18.08 2.88 3.60
CA GLY A 2 -17.72 3.96 4.53
C GLY A 2 -17.17 5.12 3.72
N HIS A 3 -17.92 6.23 3.70
CA HIS A 3 -17.66 7.50 3.01
C HIS A 3 -16.21 7.71 2.54
N PHE A 4 -15.88 7.28 1.33
CA PHE A 4 -14.76 7.87 0.60
C PHE A 4 -15.19 9.27 0.21
N LEU A 5 -14.69 10.27 0.94
CA LEU A 5 -14.93 11.67 0.58
C LEU A 5 -14.31 11.93 -0.80
N ASP A 6 -15.03 12.61 -1.69
CA ASP A 6 -14.52 13.02 -3.01
C ASP A 6 -13.19 13.78 -2.91
N SER A 7 -12.94 14.45 -1.78
CA SER A 7 -11.68 15.13 -1.48
C SER A 7 -10.47 14.20 -1.47
N VAL A 8 -10.65 12.92 -1.10
CA VAL A 8 -9.58 11.91 -1.09
C VAL A 8 -9.25 11.51 -2.53
N TRP A 9 -10.26 11.28 -3.38
CA TRP A 9 -10.06 10.94 -4.79
C TRP A 9 -9.35 12.05 -5.57
N ARG A 10 -9.66 13.32 -5.26
CA ARG A 10 -9.03 14.47 -5.91
C ARG A 10 -7.52 14.52 -5.74
N GLN A 11 -6.97 13.90 -4.71
CA GLN A 11 -5.53 13.85 -4.48
C GLN A 11 -4.82 12.92 -5.48
N PHE A 12 -5.53 11.93 -6.05
CA PHE A 12 -5.00 11.03 -7.07
C PHE A 12 -5.21 11.56 -8.50
N LEU A 13 -5.95 12.65 -8.64
CA LEU A 13 -6.18 13.30 -9.92
C LEU A 13 -5.04 14.30 -10.18
N PRO A 14 -4.63 14.45 -11.44
CA PRO A 14 -3.64 15.45 -11.79
C PRO A 14 -4.13 16.88 -11.44
N PRO A 15 -3.21 17.85 -11.28
CA PRO A 15 -3.55 19.23 -10.95
C PRO A 15 -4.57 19.84 -11.90
N ALA A 16 -5.31 20.85 -11.42
CA ALA A 16 -6.29 21.58 -12.21
C ALA A 16 -5.66 22.11 -13.52
N GLY A 17 -6.27 21.76 -14.65
CA GLY A 17 -5.78 22.10 -15.99
C GLY A 17 -5.26 20.91 -16.82
N GLN A 18 -5.15 19.71 -16.23
CA GLN A 18 -4.88 18.47 -16.97
C GLN A 18 -6.16 17.70 -17.30
N ASP A 19 -6.16 16.98 -18.43
CA ASP A 19 -7.32 16.25 -18.93
C ASP A 19 -7.65 15.02 -18.06
N LEU A 20 -8.68 15.16 -17.24
CA LEU A 20 -9.18 14.10 -16.36
C LEU A 20 -9.86 12.95 -17.12
N LYS A 21 -10.25 13.15 -18.39
CA LYS A 21 -11.00 12.15 -19.17
C LYS A 21 -10.15 10.94 -19.58
N ASN A 22 -8.82 11.08 -19.50
CA ASN A 22 -7.85 10.07 -19.91
C ASN A 22 -6.96 9.60 -18.75
N THR A 23 -7.48 9.60 -17.53
CA THR A 23 -6.76 9.16 -16.32
C THR A 23 -7.04 7.70 -16.00
N VAL A 24 -5.98 6.93 -15.74
CA VAL A 24 -6.07 5.56 -15.19
C VAL A 24 -5.49 5.56 -13.78
N ILE A 25 -6.22 4.97 -12.84
CA ILE A 25 -5.78 4.81 -11.45
C ILE A 25 -5.34 3.37 -11.25
N ILE A 26 -4.11 3.19 -10.74
CA ILE A 26 -3.56 1.86 -10.42
C ILE A 26 -3.61 1.69 -8.90
N LEU A 27 -4.36 0.67 -8.46
CA LEU A 27 -4.44 0.30 -7.05
C LEU A 27 -3.46 -0.85 -6.77
N VAL A 28 -2.60 -0.65 -5.77
CA VAL A 28 -1.65 -1.65 -5.29
C VAL A 28 -2.16 -2.17 -3.95
N ASN A 29 -2.33 -3.48 -3.84
CA ASN A 29 -2.88 -4.13 -2.65
C ASN A 29 -1.85 -5.07 -2.01
N LEU A 30 -1.74 -5.02 -0.68
CA LEU A 30 -1.04 -6.02 0.11
C LEU A 30 -2.01 -7.16 0.45
N LEU A 31 -1.82 -8.32 -0.18
CA LEU A 31 -2.73 -9.46 -0.05
C LEU A 31 -2.50 -10.29 1.22
N GLU A 32 -1.23 -10.38 1.64
CA GLU A 32 -0.81 -11.18 2.80
C GLU A 32 -0.11 -10.28 3.82
N PRO A 33 -0.82 -9.36 4.48
CA PRO A 33 -0.22 -8.54 5.52
C PRO A 33 0.23 -9.42 6.70
N ALA A 34 1.37 -9.10 7.30
CA ALA A 34 1.80 -9.64 8.57
C ALA A 34 1.12 -8.92 9.75
N SER A 35 0.78 -7.65 9.59
CA SER A 35 0.04 -6.85 10.57
C SER A 35 -1.30 -7.49 10.93
N ARG A 36 -1.66 -7.46 12.21
CA ARG A 36 -2.92 -7.99 12.74
C ARG A 36 -3.60 -6.93 13.58
N GLY A 37 -4.82 -6.58 13.17
CA GLY A 37 -5.69 -5.65 13.88
C GLY A 37 -6.58 -6.33 14.92
N HIS A 38 -7.43 -5.53 15.55
CA HIS A 38 -8.44 -5.99 16.49
C HIS A 38 -9.73 -5.18 16.37
N VAL A 39 -10.83 -5.79 16.82
CA VAL A 39 -12.14 -5.13 16.95
C VAL A 39 -12.57 -5.24 18.39
N GLN A 40 -12.88 -4.12 19.02
CA GLN A 40 -13.31 -4.06 20.42
C GLN A 40 -14.60 -3.22 20.53
N LEU A 41 -15.48 -3.60 21.46
CA LEU A 41 -16.65 -2.80 21.78
C LEU A 41 -16.28 -1.81 22.87
N HIS A 42 -16.59 -0.52 22.68
CA HIS A 42 -16.55 0.42 23.80
C HIS A 42 -17.69 0.12 24.76
N PRO A 43 -17.44 0.03 26.08
CA PRO A 43 -18.53 -0.06 27.03
C PRO A 43 -19.44 1.16 26.87
N PRO A 44 -20.77 0.99 26.83
CA PRO A 44 -21.68 2.11 26.69
C PRO A 44 -21.46 3.08 27.86
N SER A 45 -21.36 4.37 27.56
CA SER A 45 -21.39 5.38 28.62
C SER A 45 -22.73 5.26 29.33
N SER A 46 -22.70 5.08 30.65
CA SER A 46 -23.87 4.79 31.49
C SER A 46 -24.97 5.86 31.48
N GLN A 47 -24.80 6.92 30.68
CA GLN A 47 -25.72 8.05 30.55
C GLN A 47 -26.51 8.10 29.23
N SER A 48 -26.24 7.22 28.26
CA SER A 48 -27.00 7.22 27.01
C SER A 48 -27.40 5.80 26.64
N GLY A 49 -28.67 5.58 26.32
CA GLY A 49 -29.17 4.32 25.75
C GLY A 49 -28.63 4.04 24.33
N GLN A 50 -27.40 4.48 24.03
CA GLN A 50 -26.71 4.22 22.79
C GLN A 50 -26.10 2.81 22.82
N THR A 51 -26.22 2.11 21.70
CA THR A 51 -25.54 0.83 21.48
C THR A 51 -24.02 1.04 21.48
N ALA A 52 -23.29 0.09 22.06
CA ALA A 52 -21.82 0.07 22.03
C ALA A 52 -21.33 0.16 20.57
N GLN A 53 -20.51 1.18 20.28
CA GLN A 53 -19.90 1.33 18.96
C GLN A 53 -18.62 0.47 18.89
N PRO A 54 -18.43 -0.29 17.80
CA PRO A 54 -17.19 -1.03 17.61
C PRO A 54 -16.04 -0.06 17.27
N GLN A 55 -14.94 -0.19 17.99
CA GLN A 55 -13.64 0.34 17.59
C GLN A 55 -12.95 -0.69 16.71
N ILE A 56 -12.64 -0.30 15.47
CA ILE A 56 -11.95 -1.15 14.51
C ILE A 56 -10.56 -0.55 14.32
N ASP A 57 -9.53 -1.29 14.72
CA ASP A 57 -8.13 -0.96 14.45
C ASP A 57 -7.50 -2.06 13.59
N PRO A 58 -7.33 -1.83 12.28
CA PRO A 58 -6.67 -2.77 11.39
C PRO A 58 -5.16 -2.95 11.62
N ALA A 59 -4.54 -2.05 12.39
CA ALA A 59 -3.10 -1.99 12.63
C ALA A 59 -2.25 -1.97 11.34
N PHE A 60 -2.69 -1.24 10.30
CA PHE A 60 -1.98 -1.15 9.02
C PHE A 60 -0.51 -0.76 9.21
N PHE A 61 0.40 -1.54 8.62
CA PHE A 61 1.85 -1.34 8.67
C PHE A 61 2.47 -1.33 10.06
N SER A 62 1.81 -1.93 11.05
CA SER A 62 2.40 -2.16 12.39
C SER A 62 3.61 -3.08 12.34
N VAL A 63 3.68 -3.98 11.34
CA VAL A 63 4.86 -4.80 11.03
C VAL A 63 5.64 -4.19 9.87
N ALA A 64 6.95 -3.98 10.06
CA ALA A 64 7.81 -3.30 9.10
C ALA A 64 7.82 -3.97 7.70
N SER A 65 7.74 -5.30 7.64
CA SER A 65 7.74 -6.06 6.37
C SER A 65 6.59 -5.68 5.44
N ASP A 66 5.43 -5.27 5.99
CA ASP A 66 4.27 -4.87 5.19
C ASP A 66 4.55 -3.56 4.44
N MET A 67 5.18 -2.60 5.12
CA MET A 67 5.62 -1.35 4.51
C MET A 67 6.70 -1.60 3.46
N GLU A 68 7.68 -2.45 3.78
CA GLU A 68 8.74 -2.79 2.83
C GLU A 68 8.21 -3.43 1.55
N ARG A 69 7.22 -4.32 1.67
CA ARG A 69 6.58 -4.96 0.53
C ARG A 69 5.81 -3.97 -0.34
N MET A 70 5.13 -3.01 0.29
CA MET A 70 4.44 -1.95 -0.45
C MET A 70 5.42 -1.00 -1.15
N VAL A 71 6.52 -0.62 -0.48
CA VAL A 71 7.58 0.20 -1.08
C VAL A 71 8.17 -0.50 -2.30
N GLU A 72 8.46 -1.80 -2.19
CA GLU A 72 8.95 -2.62 -3.30
C GLU A 72 7.97 -2.64 -4.47
N ALA A 73 6.68 -2.87 -4.22
CA ALA A 73 5.66 -2.93 -5.26
C ALA A 73 5.49 -1.59 -5.99
N VAL A 74 5.45 -0.48 -5.24
CA VAL A 74 5.31 0.87 -5.83
C VAL A 74 6.58 1.30 -6.56
N SER A 75 7.76 1.02 -6.02
CA SER A 75 9.04 1.34 -6.67
C SER A 75 9.24 0.53 -7.95
N TRP A 76 8.80 -0.73 -7.95
CA TRP A 76 8.74 -1.59 -9.14
C TRP A 76 7.82 -1.00 -10.21
N LEU A 77 6.59 -0.64 -9.84
CA LEU A 77 5.61 -0.08 -10.77
C LEU A 77 6.10 1.25 -11.36
N TYR A 78 6.64 2.13 -10.52
CA TYR A 78 7.26 3.39 -10.94
C TYR A 78 8.38 3.11 -11.95
N SER A 79 9.25 2.14 -11.67
CA SER A 79 10.39 1.83 -12.53
C SER A 79 9.96 1.31 -13.90
N ILE A 80 8.89 0.50 -13.95
CA ILE A 80 8.33 0.00 -15.21
C ILE A 80 7.64 1.11 -15.99
N LEU A 81 6.84 1.95 -15.35
CA LEU A 81 6.08 2.98 -16.06
C LEU A 81 6.99 4.10 -16.59
N THR A 82 8.01 4.48 -15.82
CA THR A 82 8.89 5.60 -16.18
C THR A 82 10.17 5.19 -16.89
N GLY A 83 10.57 3.91 -16.79
CA GLY A 83 11.89 3.44 -17.23
C GLY A 83 13.06 3.85 -16.32
N HIS A 84 12.79 4.52 -15.19
CA HIS A 84 13.80 4.98 -14.25
C HIS A 84 14.01 3.95 -13.14
N LYS A 85 15.26 3.62 -12.80
CA LYS A 85 15.54 2.69 -11.70
C LYS A 85 15.44 3.42 -10.36
N ALA A 86 14.24 3.47 -9.79
CA ALA A 86 13.98 4.16 -8.52
C ALA A 86 14.24 3.29 -7.28
N LEU A 87 14.11 1.95 -7.38
CA LEU A 87 14.68 0.90 -6.49
C LEU A 87 14.01 -0.46 -6.71
N VAL A 88 14.80 -1.54 -6.81
CA VAL A 88 14.41 -2.95 -6.56
C VAL A 88 15.73 -3.70 -6.22
N PRO A 89 15.94 -4.46 -5.12
CA PRO A 89 15.16 -4.75 -3.89
C PRO A 89 15.93 -4.49 -2.56
N SER A 90 15.32 -4.84 -1.42
CA SER A 90 16.02 -5.52 -0.30
C SER A 90 15.55 -6.97 -0.28
N VAL A 91 16.07 -7.81 -1.17
CA VAL A 91 16.09 -9.26 -1.02
C VAL A 91 17.38 -9.75 -1.67
N ASP A 92 18.32 -10.23 -0.87
CA ASP A 92 19.44 -11.08 -1.28
C ASP A 92 18.96 -12.48 -1.74
N GLN A 93 17.82 -12.53 -2.41
CA GLN A 93 17.31 -13.68 -3.14
C GLN A 93 16.44 -13.13 -4.27
N PRO A 94 16.98 -13.05 -5.50
CA PRO A 94 16.17 -12.72 -6.66
C PRO A 94 15.12 -13.82 -6.77
N SER A 95 13.86 -13.43 -6.89
CA SER A 95 12.87 -14.25 -7.59
C SER A 95 13.28 -14.35 -9.06
N LEU A 96 14.37 -15.08 -9.33
CA LEU A 96 14.96 -15.62 -10.57
C LEU A 96 14.91 -14.85 -11.90
N LEU A 97 14.30 -13.67 -12.02
CA LEU A 97 14.29 -12.86 -13.22
C LEU A 97 14.21 -11.36 -12.86
N PRO A 98 15.03 -10.49 -13.46
CA PRO A 98 14.88 -9.06 -13.28
C PRO A 98 13.51 -8.61 -13.78
N PRO A 99 12.82 -7.73 -13.05
CA PRO A 99 11.44 -7.33 -13.34
C PRO A 99 11.21 -6.73 -14.73
N ILE A 100 12.26 -6.22 -15.37
CA ILE A 100 12.21 -5.65 -16.72
C ILE A 100 11.89 -6.74 -17.76
N GLN A 101 12.30 -7.99 -17.55
CA GLN A 101 11.99 -9.10 -18.46
C GLN A 101 10.58 -9.67 -18.29
N MET A 102 9.90 -9.35 -17.19
CA MET A 102 8.54 -9.80 -16.89
C MET A 102 7.51 -8.68 -16.88
N ALA A 103 7.86 -7.46 -17.30
CA ALA A 103 6.86 -6.43 -17.54
C ALA A 103 5.84 -7.02 -18.53
N PRO A 104 4.56 -7.17 -18.14
CA PRO A 104 3.54 -7.62 -19.07
C PRO A 104 3.62 -6.73 -20.32
N LYS A 105 3.49 -7.29 -21.52
CA LYS A 105 3.45 -6.52 -22.78
C LYS A 105 2.48 -5.33 -22.69
N GLY A 106 1.45 -5.41 -21.84
CA GLY A 106 0.52 -4.33 -21.55
C GLY A 106 1.12 -3.09 -20.85
N LEU A 107 2.16 -3.23 -20.03
CA LEU A 107 2.83 -2.11 -19.35
C LEU A 107 3.80 -1.36 -20.26
N GLU A 108 4.49 -2.07 -21.16
CA GLU A 108 5.24 -1.43 -22.26
C GLU A 108 4.29 -0.73 -23.24
N ALA A 109 3.15 -1.35 -23.57
CA ALA A 109 2.10 -0.70 -24.34
C ALA A 109 1.58 0.56 -23.63
N PHE A 110 1.46 0.55 -22.30
CA PHE A 110 1.05 1.72 -21.52
C PHE A 110 2.03 2.90 -21.66
N ARG A 111 3.34 2.61 -21.67
CA ARG A 111 4.36 3.62 -21.98
C ARG A 111 4.25 4.11 -23.44
N ALA A 112 3.99 3.21 -24.38
CA ALA A 112 3.83 3.55 -25.80
C ALA A 112 2.60 4.42 -26.08
N LEU A 113 1.60 4.42 -25.20
CA LEU A 113 0.44 5.32 -25.25
C LEU A 113 0.77 6.77 -24.86
N GLY A 114 2.01 7.07 -24.48
CA GLY A 114 2.41 8.41 -24.02
C GLY A 114 1.83 8.78 -22.66
N ALA A 115 1.38 7.78 -21.88
CA ALA A 115 0.85 8.00 -20.55
C ALA A 115 1.92 8.59 -19.63
N GLN A 116 1.57 9.64 -18.90
CA GLN A 116 2.44 10.26 -17.91
C GLN A 116 2.08 9.73 -16.52
N LEU A 117 3.08 9.24 -15.78
CA LEU A 117 2.87 8.84 -14.40
C LEU A 117 2.73 10.08 -13.53
N HIS A 118 1.55 10.25 -12.94
CA HIS A 118 1.32 11.23 -11.90
C HIS A 118 1.53 10.57 -10.53
N MET A 119 2.47 11.11 -9.75
CA MET A 119 2.63 10.75 -8.34
C MET A 119 2.08 11.90 -7.50
N PRO A 120 1.09 11.64 -6.63
CA PRO A 120 0.49 12.68 -5.82
C PRO A 120 1.45 13.17 -4.73
N THR A 121 1.36 14.44 -4.38
CA THR A 121 2.17 15.07 -3.32
C THR A 121 1.33 15.28 -2.07
N TYR A 122 1.93 15.01 -0.90
CA TYR A 122 1.25 15.10 0.39
C TYR A 122 2.03 16.03 1.33
N PRO A 123 1.33 16.92 2.07
CA PRO A 123 1.98 17.72 3.10
C PRO A 123 2.74 16.84 4.10
N GLY A 124 4.02 17.16 4.33
CA GLY A 124 4.89 16.39 5.24
C GLY A 124 5.65 15.23 4.60
N CYS A 125 5.34 14.87 3.35
CA CYS A 125 6.19 13.95 2.59
C CYS A 125 7.34 14.69 1.88
N PRO A 126 8.52 14.05 1.74
CA PRO A 126 9.60 14.62 0.95
C PRO A 126 9.21 14.70 -0.52
N ASP A 127 9.86 15.59 -1.26
CA ASP A 127 9.70 15.66 -2.71
C ASP A 127 10.25 14.41 -3.39
N SER A 128 9.74 14.10 -4.58
CA SER A 128 10.29 13.04 -5.43
C SER A 128 11.78 13.34 -5.70
N PRO A 129 12.70 12.39 -5.43
CA PRO A 129 14.11 12.58 -5.76
C PRO A 129 14.30 12.89 -7.25
N SER A 130 15.21 13.79 -7.58
CA SER A 130 15.51 14.18 -8.96
C SER A 130 16.25 13.07 -9.70
N ASN A 131 15.95 12.96 -11.00
CA ASN A 131 16.57 11.97 -11.89
C ASN A 131 18.04 12.28 -12.24
N GLN A 132 18.59 13.41 -11.77
CA GLN A 132 19.96 13.81 -12.06
C GLN A 132 20.92 13.05 -11.15
N GLN A 133 21.45 11.94 -11.68
CA GLN A 133 22.59 11.24 -11.12
C GLN A 133 23.82 12.16 -11.13
N SER A 134 24.16 12.75 -10.00
CA SER A 134 25.54 13.17 -9.76
C SER A 134 26.35 11.91 -9.48
N SER A 135 27.33 11.63 -10.35
CA SER A 135 28.22 10.45 -10.30
C SER A 135 28.98 10.23 -8.98
N ASN A 136 28.88 11.15 -8.02
CA ASN A 136 29.53 11.08 -6.70
C ASN A 136 28.57 10.80 -5.53
N ASP A 137 27.27 10.71 -5.75
CA ASP A 137 26.33 10.37 -4.69
C ASP A 137 26.37 8.86 -4.43
N GLN A 138 26.90 8.49 -3.26
CA GLN A 138 26.89 7.12 -2.76
C GLN A 138 25.53 6.47 -3.01
N HIS A 139 25.53 5.32 -3.66
CA HIS A 139 24.35 4.51 -4.00
C HIS A 139 23.37 4.31 -2.80
N SER A 140 23.85 4.41 -1.57
CA SER A 140 23.11 4.33 -0.31
C SER A 140 22.24 5.56 0.01
N GLY A 141 22.63 6.76 -0.43
CA GLY A 141 21.92 8.01 -0.10
C GLY A 141 20.66 8.21 -0.95
N VAL A 142 20.76 7.95 -2.26
CA VAL A 142 19.64 8.08 -3.19
C VAL A 142 18.57 7.02 -2.95
N SER A 143 18.99 5.78 -2.68
CA SER A 143 18.07 4.69 -2.29
C SER A 143 17.30 5.02 -1.01
N LYS A 144 17.96 5.59 -0.01
CA LYS A 144 17.30 6.05 1.22
C LYS A 144 16.23 7.12 0.95
N LYS A 145 16.53 8.10 0.08
CA LYS A 145 15.56 9.16 -0.30
C LYS A 145 14.34 8.57 -1.01
N TRP A 146 14.53 7.67 -1.96
CA TRP A 146 13.43 6.98 -2.64
C TRP A 146 12.58 6.14 -1.68
N ARG A 147 13.21 5.40 -0.76
CA ARG A 147 12.48 4.63 0.27
C ARG A 147 11.65 5.56 1.16
N GLN A 148 12.21 6.70 1.59
CA GLN A 148 11.48 7.69 2.39
C GLN A 148 10.30 8.31 1.64
N PHE A 149 10.49 8.65 0.36
CA PHE A 149 9.45 9.15 -0.52
C PHE A 149 8.29 8.15 -0.67
N PHE A 150 8.59 6.93 -1.12
CA PHE A 150 7.56 5.91 -1.30
C PHE A 150 6.88 5.54 0.03
N GLY A 151 7.65 5.39 1.11
CA GLY A 151 7.09 5.07 2.42
C GLY A 151 6.09 6.12 2.91
N CYS A 152 6.45 7.41 2.82
CA CYS A 152 5.54 8.48 3.20
C CYS A 152 4.30 8.54 2.32
N LEU A 153 4.48 8.37 1.01
CA LEU A 153 3.37 8.29 0.07
C LEU A 153 2.41 7.17 0.45
N ILE A 154 2.91 5.94 0.64
CA ILE A 154 2.10 4.78 1.03
C ILE A 154 1.34 5.06 2.32
N GLN A 155 1.99 5.60 3.35
CA GLN A 155 1.32 5.93 4.63
C GLN A 155 0.20 6.96 4.46
N SER A 156 0.37 7.91 3.55
CA SER A 156 -0.58 9.00 3.32
C SER A 156 -1.79 8.58 2.48
N ILE A 157 -1.62 7.58 1.59
CA ILE A 157 -2.66 7.18 0.62
C ILE A 157 -3.32 5.85 0.91
N THR A 158 -2.81 5.10 1.90
CA THR A 158 -3.33 3.75 2.15
C THR A 158 -4.77 3.81 2.62
N ILE A 159 -5.58 2.97 2.00
CA ILE A 159 -6.98 2.76 2.32
C ILE A 159 -7.20 1.28 2.62
N SER A 160 -8.25 0.98 3.37
CA SER A 160 -8.67 -0.41 3.55
C SER A 160 -9.09 -1.01 2.20
N ASN A 161 -8.70 -2.25 1.97
CA ASN A 161 -9.22 -3.05 0.86
C ASN A 161 -10.63 -3.62 1.13
N TYR A 162 -11.23 -3.35 2.30
CA TYR A 162 -12.51 -3.90 2.79
C TYR A 162 -12.60 -5.42 2.89
N HIS A 163 -11.47 -6.13 2.81
CA HIS A 163 -11.40 -7.58 2.98
C HIS A 163 -10.91 -7.93 4.38
N PHE A 164 -11.61 -7.44 5.41
CA PHE A 164 -11.30 -7.75 6.80
C PHE A 164 -11.71 -9.20 7.11
N VAL A 165 -10.74 -10.00 7.55
CA VAL A 165 -10.91 -11.42 7.89
C VAL A 165 -10.16 -11.76 9.16
N GLY A 166 -10.52 -12.89 9.79
CA GLY A 166 -9.78 -13.41 10.94
C GLY A 166 -10.11 -12.77 12.29
N THR A 167 -11.22 -12.05 12.43
CA THR A 167 -11.71 -11.55 13.73
C THR A 167 -12.21 -12.67 14.65
N CYS A 168 -12.78 -13.73 14.06
CA CYS A 168 -13.15 -14.97 14.75
C CYS A 168 -12.57 -16.18 13.98
N PRO A 169 -11.25 -16.44 14.09
CA PRO A 169 -10.60 -17.47 13.28
C PRO A 169 -11.02 -18.88 13.69
N VAL A 170 -11.13 -19.75 12.69
CA VAL A 170 -11.46 -21.17 12.85
C VAL A 170 -10.23 -21.95 13.30
N THR A 171 -10.43 -22.89 14.22
CA THR A 171 -9.41 -23.85 14.64
C THR A 171 -8.95 -24.70 13.45
N ALA A 172 -7.67 -24.60 13.09
CA ALA A 172 -7.07 -25.45 12.06
C ALA A 172 -6.63 -26.79 12.68
N GLY A 173 -7.53 -27.79 12.70
CA GLY A 173 -7.20 -29.18 13.06
C GLY A 173 -7.88 -29.73 14.32
N GLN A 174 -7.48 -30.94 14.73
CA GLN A 174 -7.96 -31.61 15.95
C GLN A 174 -7.20 -31.09 17.19
N GLY A 175 -7.66 -29.98 17.76
CA GLY A 175 -7.12 -29.41 19.01
C GLY A 175 -7.25 -27.89 19.01
N GLN A 176 -7.51 -27.28 20.17
CA GLN A 176 -7.58 -25.82 20.28
C GLN A 176 -6.23 -25.20 19.89
N SER A 177 -6.16 -24.58 18.71
CA SER A 177 -5.02 -23.79 18.29
C SER A 177 -5.00 -22.46 19.05
N ILE A 178 -3.82 -21.99 19.46
CA ILE A 178 -3.69 -20.68 20.12
C ILE A 178 -4.31 -19.60 19.23
N GLY A 179 -5.29 -18.87 19.77
CA GLY A 179 -5.95 -17.74 19.10
C GLY A 179 -7.19 -18.08 18.25
N SER A 180 -7.64 -19.33 18.17
CA SER A 180 -8.93 -19.67 17.53
C SER A 180 -10.12 -19.26 18.39
N VAL A 181 -11.16 -18.72 17.76
CA VAL A 181 -12.43 -18.35 18.43
C VAL A 181 -13.51 -19.40 18.20
N VAL A 182 -13.54 -19.99 17.00
CA VAL A 182 -14.53 -21.01 16.64
C VAL A 182 -13.86 -22.32 16.27
N SER A 183 -14.56 -23.41 16.51
CA SER A 183 -14.16 -24.75 16.13
C SER A 183 -14.41 -25.02 14.63
N SER A 184 -13.90 -26.13 14.09
CA SER A 184 -14.03 -26.47 12.67
C SER A 184 -15.46 -26.66 12.18
N ASN A 185 -16.44 -26.81 13.09
CA ASN A 185 -17.87 -26.84 12.78
C ASN A 185 -18.57 -25.47 12.95
N LEU A 186 -17.78 -24.40 13.11
CA LEU A 186 -18.21 -23.01 13.26
C LEU A 186 -18.99 -22.70 14.55
N LYS A 187 -18.97 -23.62 15.53
CA LYS A 187 -19.42 -23.35 16.90
C LYS A 187 -18.32 -22.71 17.73
#